data_AF-A0A1F9GZC5-F1
#
_entry.id   AF-A0A1F9GZC5-F1
#
_cell.length_a   1.000
_cell.length_b   1.000
_cell.length_c   1.000
_cell.angle_alpha   90.00
_cell.angle_beta   90.00
_cell.angle_gamma   90.00
#
_symmetry.space_group_name_H-M   'P 1'
#
loop_
_entity.id
_entity.type
_entity.pdbx_description
1 polymer ?
#
loop_
_entity_poly.entity_id
_entity_poly.type
_entity_poly.pdbx_seq_one_letter_code
_entity_poly.pdbx_strand_id
1 'polypeptide(L)' 'MISSIRIADEISQVELARKMKISRAHLCDIERGRRTISIERATEFAKILGYSINQFVAVALEEQAREAGLNVKIYLKAE' A
#
# COMPACT_ATOMS: atom_id res chain seq x y z
N MET A 1 -1.78 6.39 1.03
CA MET A 1 -1.50 6.06 -0.39
C MET A 1 -2.65 5.27 -1.02
N ILE A 2 -2.96 4.05 -0.57
CA ILE A 2 -4.01 3.21 -1.18
C ILE A 2 -5.39 3.88 -1.16
N SER A 3 -5.75 4.54 -0.06
CA SER A 3 -6.99 5.31 0.04
C SER A 3 -7.07 6.45 -0.99
N SER A 4 -5.96 7.13 -1.25
CA SER A 4 -5.89 8.22 -2.24
C SER A 4 -6.08 7.70 -3.66
N ILE A 5 -5.46 6.56 -4.01
CA ILE A 5 -5.64 5.89 -5.31
C ILE A 5 -7.10 5.49 -5.47
N ARG A 6 -7.69 4.88 -4.44
CA ARG A 6 -9.09 4.45 -4.45
C ARG A 6 -10.06 5.61 -4.72
N ILE A 7 -9.82 6.75 -4.06
CA ILE A 7 -10.65 7.95 -4.22
C ILE A 7 -10.46 8.56 -5.61
N ALA A 8 -9.23 8.59 -6.12
CA ALA A 8 -8.94 9.09 -7.47
C ALA A 8 -9.57 8.21 -8.58
N ASP A 9 -9.60 6.90 -8.37
CA ASP A 9 -10.23 5.93 -9.27
C ASP A 9 -11.77 5.88 -9.09
N GLU A 10 -12.35 6.65 -8.15
CA GLU A 10 -13.78 6.68 -7.82
C GLU A 10 -14.42 5.32 -7.48
N ILE A 11 -13.61 4.37 -6.99
CA ILE A 11 -14.09 3.03 -6.64
C ILE A 11 -14.34 2.87 -5.13
N SER A 12 -15.26 1.97 -4.78
CA SER A 12 -15.54 1.60 -3.39
C SER A 12 -14.44 0.73 -2.78
N GLN A 13 -14.39 0.67 -1.44
CA GLN A 13 -13.50 -0.27 -0.73
C GLN A 13 -13.77 -1.73 -1.11
N VAL A 14 -15.02 -2.08 -1.44
CA VAL A 14 -15.38 -3.44 -1.81
C VAL A 14 -14.81 -3.79 -3.18
N GLU A 15 -14.90 -2.88 -4.15
CA GLU A 15 -14.35 -3.06 -5.49
C GLU A 15 -12.83 -3.16 -5.48
N LEU A 16 -12.16 -2.27 -4.75
CA LEU A 16 -10.71 -2.31 -4.62
C LEU A 16 -10.24 -3.60 -3.92
N ALA A 17 -10.92 -4.02 -2.84
CA ALA A 17 -10.59 -5.25 -2.13
C ALA A 17 -10.73 -6.49 -3.03
N ARG A 18 -11.79 -6.55 -3.86
CA ARG A 18 -11.97 -7.60 -4.88
C ARG A 18 -10.84 -7.58 -5.91
N LYS A 19 -10.48 -6.41 -6.43
CA LYS A 19 -9.38 -6.25 -7.40
C LYS A 19 -8.05 -6.73 -6.82
N MET A 20 -7.80 -6.43 -5.54
CA MET A 20 -6.58 -6.81 -4.80
C MET A 20 -6.65 -8.22 -4.18
N LYS A 21 -7.74 -8.98 -4.40
CA LYS A 21 -7.96 -10.32 -3.85
C LYS A 21 -7.79 -10.40 -2.32
N ILE A 22 -8.25 -9.37 -1.60
CA ILE A 22 -8.27 -9.32 -0.13
C ILE A 22 -9.67 -9.06 0.40
N SER A 23 -9.89 -9.26 1.70
CA SER A 23 -11.15 -8.88 2.33
C SER A 23 -11.27 -7.36 2.45
N ARG A 24 -12.50 -6.85 2.41
CA ARG A 24 -12.79 -5.42 2.65
C ARG A 24 -12.27 -4.97 4.01
N ALA A 25 -12.40 -5.80 5.05
CA ALA A 25 -11.86 -5.52 6.37
C ALA A 25 -10.34 -5.34 6.33
N HIS A 26 -9.64 -6.24 5.64
CA HIS A 26 -8.20 -6.15 5.47
C HIS A 26 -7.76 -4.89 4.71
N LEU A 27 -8.46 -4.52 3.63
CA LEU A 27 -8.21 -3.23 2.95
C LEU A 27 -8.43 -2.05 3.90
N CYS A 28 -9.48 -2.09 4.70
CA CYS A 28 -9.82 -1.03 5.64
C CYS A 28 -8.75 -0.83 6.73
N ASP A 29 -8.14 -1.92 7.20
CA ASP A 29 -7.03 -1.87 8.15
C ASP A 29 -5.76 -1.31 7.54
N ILE A 30 -5.47 -1.67 6.29
CA ILE A 30 -4.35 -1.10 5.52
C ILE A 30 -4.57 0.41 5.31
N GLU A 31 -5.75 0.84 4.89
CA GLU A 31 -6.06 2.26 4.65
C GLU A 31 -5.96 3.12 5.92
N ARG A 32 -6.20 2.52 7.10
CA ARG A 32 -6.11 3.19 8.40
C ARG A 32 -4.73 3.08 9.06
N GLY A 33 -3.75 2.44 8.40
CA GLY A 33 -2.43 2.22 8.98
C GLY A 33 -2.43 1.27 10.19
N ARG A 34 -3.48 0.46 10.36
CA ARG A 34 -3.54 -0.57 11.42
C ARG A 34 -2.79 -1.84 11.05
N ARG A 35 -2.40 -1.97 9.79
CA ARG A 35 -1.68 -3.13 9.27
C ARG A 35 -0.63 -2.70 8.26
N THR A 36 0.62 -2.97 8.58
CA THR A 36 1.76 -2.98 7.66
C THR A 36 1.58 -4.08 6.62
N ILE A 37 2.01 -3.80 5.40
CA ILE A 37 2.09 -4.80 4.32
C ILE A 37 3.54 -5.17 4.09
N SER A 38 3.78 -6.43 3.72
CA SER A 38 5.11 -6.89 3.33
C SER A 38 5.52 -6.31 1.96
N ILE A 39 6.81 -6.41 1.62
CA ILE A 39 7.36 -5.96 0.34
C ILE A 39 6.72 -6.72 -0.82
N GLU A 40 6.49 -8.02 -0.65
CA GLU A 40 5.86 -8.88 -1.66
C GLU A 40 4.44 -8.41 -1.96
N ARG A 41 3.65 -8.10 -0.91
CA ARG A 41 2.29 -7.56 -1.07
C ARG A 41 2.29 -6.16 -1.68
N ALA A 42 3.22 -5.30 -1.27
CA ALA A 42 3.37 -3.97 -1.86
C ALA A 42 3.64 -4.08 -3.37
N THR A 43 4.47 -5.03 -3.78
CA THR A 43 4.78 -5.31 -5.18
C THR A 43 3.58 -5.86 -5.94
N GLU A 44 2.85 -6.80 -5.35
CA GLU A 44 1.62 -7.35 -5.94
C GLU A 44 0.56 -6.26 -6.14
N PHE A 45 0.35 -5.42 -5.13
CA PHE A 45 -0.61 -4.32 -5.19
C PHE A 45 -0.23 -3.28 -6.23
N ALA A 46 1.05 -2.91 -6.32
CA ALA A 46 1.54 -2.00 -7.35
C ALA A 46 1.25 -2.54 -8.77
N LYS A 47 1.50 -3.84 -9.01
CA LYS A 47 1.22 -4.49 -10.28
C LYS A 47 -0.28 -4.51 -10.61
N ILE A 48 -1.13 -4.84 -9.62
CA ILE A 48 -2.59 -4.88 -9.79
C ILE A 48 -3.17 -3.50 -10.08
N LEU A 49 -2.63 -2.47 -9.44
CA LEU A 49 -3.10 -1.10 -9.57
C LEU A 49 -2.45 -0.35 -10.74
N GLY A 50 -1.40 -0.90 -11.34
CA GLY A 50 -0.68 -0.27 -12.45
C GLY A 50 0.21 0.90 -12.03
N TYR A 51 0.66 0.93 -10.77
CA TYR A 51 1.51 1.99 -10.22
C TYR A 51 2.96 1.53 -10.04
N SER A 52 3.85 2.49 -9.79
CA SER A 52 5.27 2.22 -9.54
C SER A 52 5.48 1.30 -8.33
N ILE A 53 6.12 0.16 -8.56
CA ILE A 53 6.52 -0.79 -7.51
C ILE A 53 7.39 -0.08 -6.46
N ASN A 54 8.34 0.74 -6.90
CA ASN A 54 9.24 1.48 -6.02
C ASN A 54 8.48 2.39 -5.04
N GLN A 55 7.41 3.04 -5.49
CA GLN A 55 6.61 3.90 -4.61
C GLN A 55 5.87 3.09 -3.54
N PHE A 56 5.29 1.96 -3.92
CA PHE A 56 4.59 1.08 -2.98
C PHE A 56 5.54 0.45 -1.95
N VAL A 57 6.70 -0.04 -2.42
CA VAL A 57 7.70 -0.66 -1.53
C VAL A 57 8.31 0.39 -0.60
N ALA A 58 8.60 1.60 -1.09
CA ALA A 58 9.09 2.69 -0.25
C ALA A 58 8.11 2.99 0.91
N VAL A 59 6.81 3.13 0.63
CA VAL A 59 5.80 3.38 1.68
C VAL A 59 5.68 2.20 2.65
N ALA A 60 5.77 0.97 2.17
CA ALA A 60 5.74 -0.21 3.04
C ALA A 60 6.94 -0.22 4.01
N LEU A 61 8.13 0.15 3.53
CA LEU A 61 9.33 0.28 4.36
C LEU A 61 9.25 1.47 5.32
N GLU A 62 8.66 2.59 4.91
CA GLU A 62 8.44 3.75 5.78
C GLU A 62 7.56 3.39 6.98
N GLU A 63 6.52 2.59 6.76
CA GLU A 63 5.64 2.14 7.83
C GLU A 63 6.36 1.16 8.79
N GLN A 64 7.15 0.23 8.25
CA GLN A 64 7.98 -0.67 9.07
C GLN A 64 9.03 0.10 9.88
N ALA A 65 9.64 1.13 9.29
CA ALA A 65 10.56 2.01 10.00
C ALA A 65 9.84 2.76 11.13
N ARG A 66 8.61 3.24 10.88
CA ARG A 66 7.81 3.92 11.90
C ARG A 66 7.45 3.00 13.07
N GLU A 67 7.13 1.74 12.81
CA GLU A 67 6.91 0.72 13.85
C GLU A 67 8.17 0.49 14.70
N ALA A 68 9.36 0.61 14.10
CA ALA A 68 10.64 0.58 14.81
C ALA A 68 11.01 1.91 15.50
N GLY A 69 10.13 2.91 15.48
CA GLY A 69 10.37 4.24 16.09
C GLY A 69 11.17 5.21 15.22
N LEU A 70 11.40 4.88 13.94
CA LEU A 70 12.13 5.71 12.99
C LEU A 70 11.16 6.46 12.07
N ASN A 71 11.06 7.78 12.24
CA ASN A 71 10.27 8.61 11.34
C ASN A 71 11.12 9.09 10.16
N VAL A 72 11.18 8.28 9.10
CA VAL A 72 12.02 8.52 7.93
C VAL A 72 11.22 8.50 6.63
N LYS A 73 11.75 9.15 5.60
CA LYS A 73 11.25 9.10 4.23
C LYS A 73 12.20 8.26 3.40
N ILE A 74 11.68 7.26 2.69
CA ILE A 74 12.48 6.30 1.91
C ILE A 74 12.27 6.57 0.43
N TYR A 75 13.38 6.64 -0.32
CA TYR A 75 13.38 6.81 -1.76
C TYR A 75 14.16 5.67 -2.39
N LEU A 76 13.47 4.83 -3.18
CA LEU A 76 14.09 3.74 -3.92
C LEU A 76 14.54 4.24 -5.30
N LYS A 77 15.81 3.97 -5.63
CA LYS A 77 16.36 4.17 -6.97
C LYS A 77 16.49 2.81 -7.65
N ALA A 78 16.09 2.74 -8.92
CA ALA A 78 16.43 1.60 -9.75
C ALA A 78 17.90 1.78 -10.21
N GLU A 79 18.68 0.71 -10.13
CA GLU A 79 20.04 0.62 -10.70
C GLU A 79 19.98 0.21 -12.18
#